data_AF-A0A7S3RGP4-F1
#
_entry.id   AF-A0A7S3RGP4-F1
#
_cell.length_a   1.000
_cell.length_b   1.000
_cell.length_c   1.000
_cell.angle_alpha   90.00
_cell.angle_beta   90.00
_cell.angle_gamma   90.00
#
_symmetry.space_group_name_H-M   'P 1'
#
loop_
_entity.id
_entity.type
_entity.pdbx_description
1 polymer ?
#
loop_
_entity_poly.entity_id
_entity_poly.type
_entity_poly.pdbx_seq_one_letter_code
_entity_poly.pdbx_strand_id
1 'polypeptide(L)'
;WHAVVLRTIADQFRFKGNSREGLPYAEEAMAIFTDIGCGRGWEEATLSTVIGAYIDSEDKGVALEIAREGVEKTRASGDKLKEAQATTVLASAFSIVEDNGEALSTAQ
;
A
#
# COMPACT_ATOMS: atom_id res chain seq x y z
N TRP A 1 11.19 -3.14 -15.31
CA TRP A 1 9.83 -3.48 -15.80
C TRP A 1 9.18 -4.62 -15.02
N HIS A 2 9.91 -5.64 -14.58
CA HIS A 2 9.35 -6.77 -13.80
C HIS A 2 8.46 -6.31 -12.63
N ALA A 3 8.96 -5.45 -11.74
CA ALA A 3 8.18 -4.94 -10.60
C ALA A 3 6.92 -4.14 -11.00
N VAL A 4 6.96 -3.42 -12.13
CA VAL A 4 5.78 -2.69 -12.64
C VAL A 4 4.70 -3.69 -13.05
N VAL A 5 5.08 -4.78 -13.73
CA VAL A 5 4.15 -5.83 -14.15
C VAL A 5 3.53 -6.53 -12.95
N LEU A 6 4.34 -6.87 -11.94
CA LEU A 6 3.86 -7.49 -10.70
C LEU A 6 2.85 -6.61 -9.96
N ARG A 7 3.15 -5.31 -9.81
CA ARG A 7 2.21 -4.34 -9.23
C ARG A 7 0.90 -4.29 -10.03
N THR A 8 0.97 -4.22 -11.36
CA THR A 8 -0.23 -4.21 -12.21
C THR A 8 -1.04 -5.50 -12.09
N ILE A 9 -0.40 -6.65 -11.91
CA ILE A 9 -1.10 -7.92 -11.63
C ILE A 9 -1.84 -7.82 -10.29
N ALA A 10 -1.17 -7.33 -9.24
CA ALA A 10 -1.80 -7.13 -7.94
C ALA A 10 -3.00 -6.18 -8.01
N ASP A 11 -2.88 -5.03 -8.70
CA ASP A 11 -3.98 -4.09 -8.90
C ASP A 11 -5.17 -4.75 -9.60
N GLN A 12 -4.91 -5.62 -10.58
CA GLN A 12 -5.97 -6.35 -11.29
C GLN A 12 -6.66 -7.38 -10.40
N PHE A 13 -5.93 -8.05 -9.49
CA PHE A 13 -6.53 -8.92 -8.49
C PHE A 13 -7.42 -8.14 -7.53
N ARG A 14 -6.97 -6.96 -7.08
CA ARG A 14 -7.77 -6.06 -6.23
C ARG A 14 -9.05 -5.61 -6.92
N PHE A 15 -8.96 -5.17 -8.18
CA PHE A 15 -10.11 -4.76 -8.96
C PHE A 15 -11.16 -5.88 -9.13
N LYS A 16 -10.72 -7.14 -9.12
CA LYS A 16 -11.60 -8.32 -9.20
C LYS A 16 -12.12 -8.81 -7.85
N GLY A 17 -11.72 -8.19 -6.73
CA GLY A 17 -12.06 -8.63 -5.38
C GLY A 17 -11.26 -9.82 -4.87
N ASN A 18 -10.18 -10.22 -5.57
CA ASN A 18 -9.33 -11.35 -5.22
C ASN A 18 -7.99 -10.88 -4.61
N SER A 19 -8.03 -9.85 -3.77
CA SER A 19 -6.84 -9.16 -3.25
C SER A 19 -5.87 -10.09 -2.53
N ARG A 20 -6.36 -11.13 -1.87
CA ARG A 20 -5.53 -12.15 -1.20
C ARG A 20 -4.64 -12.94 -2.16
N GLU A 21 -5.13 -13.21 -3.37
CA GLU A 21 -4.33 -13.85 -4.43
C GLU A 21 -3.35 -12.87 -5.09
N GLY A 22 -3.68 -11.57 -5.07
CA GLY A 22 -2.85 -10.48 -5.58
C GLY A 22 -1.69 -10.08 -4.66
N LEU A 23 -1.83 -10.33 -3.36
CA LEU A 23 -0.92 -9.85 -2.32
C LEU A 23 0.54 -10.27 -2.52
N PRO A 24 0.87 -11.53 -2.86
CA PRO A 24 2.25 -11.94 -3.09
C PRO A 24 2.93 -11.15 -4.22
N TYR A 25 2.19 -10.79 -5.27
CA TYR A 25 2.72 -9.98 -6.37
C TYR A 25 2.98 -8.53 -5.96
N ALA A 26 2.13 -7.96 -5.08
CA ALA A 26 2.33 -6.63 -4.54
C ALA A 26 3.59 -6.57 -3.64
N GLU A 27 3.77 -7.57 -2.79
CA GLU A 27 4.92 -7.69 -1.90
C GLU A 27 6.23 -7.93 -2.67
N GLU A 28 6.19 -8.78 -3.69
CA GLU A 28 7.36 -9.00 -4.57
C GLU A 28 7.73 -7.73 -5.32
N ALA A 29 6.74 -7.01 -5.87
CA ALA A 29 6.97 -5.72 -6.51
C ALA A 29 7.62 -4.71 -5.54
N MET A 30 7.12 -4.66 -4.30
CA MET A 30 7.64 -3.79 -3.25
C MET A 30 9.09 -4.10 -2.90
N ALA A 31 9.41 -5.38 -2.73
CA ALA A 31 10.77 -5.83 -2.44
C ALA A 31 11.74 -5.39 -3.55
N ILE A 32 11.36 -5.59 -4.82
CA ILE A 32 12.19 -5.20 -5.97
C ILE A 32 12.37 -3.68 -6.05
N PHE A 33 11.29 -2.90 -5.88
CA PHE A 33 11.41 -1.43 -5.93
C PHE A 33 12.24 -0.87 -4.78
N THR A 34 12.16 -1.50 -3.60
CA THR A 34 12.97 -1.14 -2.43
C THR A 34 14.44 -1.45 -2.66
N ASP A 35 14.78 -2.61 -3.22
CA ASP A 35 16.16 -3.03 -3.49
C ASP A 35 16.85 -2.11 -4.52
N ILE A 36 16.12 -1.72 -5.57
CA ILE A 36 16.63 -0.86 -6.64
C ILE A 36 16.65 0.63 -6.21
N GLY A 37 15.97 1.00 -5.11
CA GLY A 37 15.93 2.36 -4.59
C GLY A 37 15.32 3.36 -5.57
N CYS A 38 14.22 3.00 -6.23
CA CYS A 38 13.76 3.73 -7.40
C CYS A 38 13.02 5.04 -7.05
N GLY A 39 13.69 6.18 -7.26
CA GLY A 39 13.19 7.52 -6.89
C GLY A 39 12.08 8.12 -7.75
N ARG A 40 11.43 7.38 -8.67
CA ARG A 40 10.38 7.93 -9.55
C ARG A 40 8.95 7.81 -9.00
N GLY A 41 8.79 7.65 -7.68
CA GLY A 41 7.48 7.42 -7.06
C GLY A 41 6.93 6.00 -7.27
N TRP A 42 7.72 5.06 -7.82
CA TRP A 42 7.29 3.67 -7.96
C TRP A 42 7.20 2.94 -6.63
N GLU A 43 8.08 3.26 -5.69
CA GLU A 43 8.00 2.76 -4.31
C GLU A 43 6.67 3.17 -3.65
N GLU A 44 6.27 4.44 -3.75
CA GLU A 44 5.00 4.92 -3.19
C GLU A 44 3.79 4.28 -3.87
N ALA A 45 3.76 4.25 -5.20
CA ALA A 45 2.65 3.63 -5.91
C ALA A 45 2.50 2.14 -5.54
N THR A 46 3.62 1.45 -5.31
CA THR A 46 3.60 0.03 -4.89
C THR A 46 3.23 -0.12 -3.42
N LEU A 47 3.67 0.80 -2.55
CA LEU A 47 3.23 0.88 -1.15
C LEU A 47 1.71 1.01 -1.06
N SER A 48 1.13 1.89 -1.87
CA SER A 48 -0.32 2.07 -1.97
C SER A 48 -1.03 0.80 -2.45
N THR A 49 -0.47 0.09 -3.44
CA THR A 49 -1.00 -1.21 -3.89
C THR A 49 -0.98 -2.27 -2.78
N VAL A 50 0.12 -2.39 -2.04
CA VAL A 50 0.26 -3.35 -0.93
C VAL A 50 -0.76 -3.05 0.18
N ILE A 51 -0.80 -1.80 0.65
CA ILE A 51 -1.72 -1.36 1.71
C ILE A 51 -3.17 -1.61 1.30
N GLY A 52 -3.51 -1.23 0.07
CA GLY A 52 -4.84 -1.47 -0.45
C GLY A 52 -5.19 -2.96 -0.54
N ALA A 53 -4.25 -3.82 -0.95
CA ALA A 53 -4.48 -5.26 -0.98
C ALA A 53 -4.74 -5.85 0.43
N TYR A 54 -4.06 -5.34 1.47
CA TYR A 54 -4.32 -5.71 2.85
C TYR A 54 -5.69 -5.21 3.35
N ILE A 55 -6.07 -3.96 3.03
CA ILE A 55 -7.40 -3.43 3.38
C ILE A 55 -8.51 -4.25 2.71
N ASP A 56 -8.38 -4.51 1.41
CA ASP A 56 -9.34 -5.30 0.64
C ASP A 56 -9.43 -6.76 1.12
N SER A 57 -8.40 -7.26 1.80
CA SER A 57 -8.36 -8.60 2.41
C SER A 57 -8.79 -8.61 3.89
N GLU A 58 -9.35 -7.51 4.39
CA GLU A 58 -9.79 -7.28 5.79
C GLU A 58 -8.66 -7.22 6.84
N ASP A 59 -7.40 -7.26 6.43
CA ASP A 59 -6.21 -7.17 7.27
C ASP A 59 -5.81 -5.70 7.53
N LYS A 60 -6.79 -4.88 7.93
CA LYS A 60 -6.66 -3.42 8.09
C LYS A 60 -5.55 -3.00 9.07
N GLY A 61 -5.31 -3.79 10.12
CA GLY A 61 -4.25 -3.52 11.09
C GLY A 61 -2.86 -3.57 10.46
N VAL A 62 -2.61 -4.59 9.63
CA VAL A 62 -1.35 -4.76 8.90
C VAL A 62 -1.17 -3.64 7.87
N ALA A 63 -2.24 -3.25 7.18
CA ALA A 63 -2.21 -2.13 6.24
C ALA A 63 -1.74 -0.82 6.90
N LEU A 64 -2.27 -0.50 8.09
CA LEU A 64 -1.89 0.70 8.83
C LEU A 64 -0.46 0.62 9.40
N GLU A 65 -0.02 -0.56 9.82
CA GLU A 65 1.35 -0.78 10.29
C GLU A 65 2.36 -0.50 9.17
N ILE A 66 2.17 -1.12 7.99
CA ILE A 66 3.00 -0.92 6.80
C ILE A 66 3.03 0.56 6.38
N ALA A 67 1.87 1.23 6.41
CA ALA A 67 1.78 2.64 6.07
C ALA A 67 2.58 3.54 7.03
N ARG A 68 2.53 3.25 8.34
CA ARG A 68 3.31 3.98 9.36
C ARG A 68 4.80 3.75 9.20
N GLU A 69 5.21 2.51 8.97
CA GLU A 69 6.62 2.18 8.72
C GLU A 69 7.19 2.92 7.51
N GLY A 70 6.41 3.04 6.43
CA GLY A 70 6.79 3.82 5.24
C GLY A 70 7.06 5.29 5.54
N VAL A 71 6.24 5.92 6.39
CA VAL A 71 6.44 7.31 6.85
C VAL A 71 7.69 7.43 7.70
N GLU A 72 7.89 6.54 8.68
CA GLU A 72 9.08 6.60 9.54
C GLU A 72 10.38 6.38 8.74
N LYS A 73 10.38 5.46 7.77
CA LYS A 73 11.53 5.20 6.90
C LYS A 73 11.91 6.44 6.06
N THR A 74 10.92 7.11 5.49
CA THR A 74 11.15 8.30 4.64
C THR A 74 11.50 9.55 5.47
N ARG A 75 10.96 9.67 6.69
CA ARG A 75 11.40 10.68 7.66
C ARG A 75 12.86 10.46 8.06
N ALA A 76 13.25 9.21 8.36
CA ALA A 76 14.63 8.87 8.74
C ALA A 76 15.64 9.14 7.63
N SER A 77 15.24 9.02 6.36
CA SER A 77 16.11 9.32 5.22
C SER A 77 16.23 10.83 4.92
N GLY A 78 15.39 11.68 5.50
CA GLY A 78 15.35 13.12 5.24
C GLY A 78 14.81 13.51 3.86
N ASP A 79 14.26 12.56 3.10
CA ASP A 79 13.70 12.81 1.77
C ASP A 79 12.29 13.37 1.91
N LYS A 80 12.18 14.70 1.86
CA LYS A 80 10.91 15.42 2.06
C LYS A 80 9.85 15.12 0.99
N LEU A 81 10.26 14.76 -0.23
CA LEU A 81 9.30 14.40 -1.27
C LEU A 81 8.71 13.02 -0.96
N LYS A 82 9.56 12.04 -0.63
CA LYS A 82 9.11 10.70 -0.25
C LYS A 82 8.31 10.70 1.05
N GLU A 83 8.66 11.56 2.02
CA GLU A 83 7.92 11.73 3.27
C GLU A 83 6.49 12.23 3.01
N ALA A 84 6.32 13.26 2.17
CA ALA A 84 5.00 13.76 1.81
C ALA A 84 4.16 12.68 1.10
N GLN A 85 4.78 11.96 0.17
CA GLN A 85 4.19 10.84 -0.56
C GLN A 85 3.72 9.71 0.39
N ALA A 86 4.59 9.23 1.28
CA ALA A 86 4.24 8.21 2.27
C ALA A 86 3.13 8.68 3.23
N THR A 87 3.15 9.96 3.61
CA THR A 87 2.11 10.55 4.47
C THR A 87 0.75 10.59 3.77
N THR A 88 0.71 10.90 2.46
CA THR A 88 -0.51 10.81 1.66
C THR A 88 -1.08 9.40 1.66
N VAL A 89 -0.23 8.38 1.45
CA VAL A 89 -0.66 6.98 1.48
C VAL A 89 -1.23 6.59 2.84
N LEU A 90 -0.58 6.99 3.94
CA LEU A 90 -1.06 6.76 5.29
C LEU A 90 -2.44 7.40 5.53
N ALA A 91 -2.63 8.66 5.11
CA ALA A 91 -3.90 9.36 5.24
C ALA A 91 -5.02 8.66 4.45
N SER A 92 -4.74 8.21 3.22
CA SER A 92 -5.68 7.42 2.42
C SER A 92 -6.04 6.09 3.09
N ALA A 93 -5.05 5.40 3.68
CA ALA A 93 -5.29 4.15 4.40
C ALA A 93 -6.22 4.35 5.60
N PHE A 94 -6.00 5.41 6.40
CA PHE A 94 -6.90 5.75 7.52
C PHE A 94 -8.32 6.03 7.05
N SER A 95 -8.50 6.89 6.03
CA SER A 95 -9.82 7.22 5.51
C SER A 95 -10.59 5.98 5.07
N ILE A 96 -9.95 5.06 4.34
CA ILE A 96 -10.60 3.83 3.86
C ILE A 96 -10.94 2.91 5.03
N VAL A 97 -10.05 2.79 6.02
CA VAL A 97 -10.28 1.94 7.20
C VAL A 97 -11.43 2.47 8.05
N GLU A 98 -11.51 3.79 8.26
CA GLU A 98 -12.59 4.47 9.00
C GLU A 98 -13.93 4.34 8.27
N ASP A 99 -14.00 4.66 6.98
CA ASP A 99 -15.21 4.53 6.16
C ASP A 99 -15.73 3.08 6.18
N ASN A 100 -14.82 2.11 6.03
CA ASN A 100 -15.18 0.69 6.10
C ASN A 100 -15.55 0.24 7.53
N GLY A 101 -15.13 0.97 8.56
CA GLY A 101 -15.52 0.73 9.95
C GLY A 101 -16.95 1.22 10.24
N GLU A 102 -17.28 2.41 9.77
CA GLU A 102 -18.64 2.97 9.85
C GLU A 102 -19.65 2.15 9.03
N ALA A 103 -19.26 1.71 7.82
CA ALA A 103 -20.09 0.85 6.97
C ALA A 103 -20.43 -0.50 7.62
N LEU A 104 -19.49 -1.08 8.39
CA LEU A 104 -19.73 -2.34 9.10
C LEU A 104 -20.61 -2.13 10.36
N SER A 105 -20.43 -1.01 11.06
CA SER A 105 -21.20 -0.68 12.27
C SER A 105 -22.66 -0.29 11.98
N THR A 106 -22.97 0.17 10.77
CA THR A 106 -24.34 0.56 10.37
C THR A 106 -25.14 -0.55 9.70
N ALA A 107 -24.50 -1.70 9.43
CA ALA A 107 -25.11 -2.87 8.81
C ALA A 107 -25.59 -3.95 9.82
N GLN A 108 -25.57 -3.66 11.14
CA GLN A 108 -26.08 -4.53 12.22
C GLN A 108 -27.39 -3.99 12.81
#